data_AF-A0A525DC61-F1
#
_entry.id   AF-A0A525DC61-F1
#
_cell.length_a   1.000
_cell.length_b   1.000
_cell.length_c   1.000
_cell.angle_alpha   90.00
_cell.angle_beta   90.00
_cell.angle_gamma   90.00
#
_symmetry.space_group_name_H-M   'P 1'
#
loop_
_entity.id
_entity.type
_entity.pdbx_description
1 polymer ?
#
loop_
_entity_poly.entity_id
_entity_poly.type
_entity_poly.pdbx_seq_one_letter_code
_entity_poly.pdbx_strand_id
1 'polypeptide(L)'
;MDHQIPDDIVKDLEKACRLHERAVSDYAQCQEFSRLMSDLLARLEDAGQFHLADKVMDILLDCNPKTGAHCDKSSVVAQAVKKLARHFST
;
A
#
# COMPACT_ATOMS: atom_id res chain seq x y z
N MET A 1 11.98 23.48 -6.01
CA MET A 1 12.06 22.33 -5.08
C MET A 1 11.33 21.21 -5.77
N ASP A 2 12.05 20.53 -6.65
CA ASP A 2 11.59 19.33 -7.32
C ASP A 2 11.34 18.29 -6.24
N HIS A 3 10.05 18.00 -5.96
CA HIS A 3 9.64 16.89 -5.09
C HIS A 3 9.94 15.60 -5.84
N GLN A 4 11.22 15.24 -5.89
CA GLN A 4 11.67 13.98 -6.42
C GLN A 4 11.18 12.92 -5.44
N ILE A 5 10.21 12.13 -5.89
CA ILE A 5 9.68 11.00 -5.14
C ILE A 5 10.87 10.12 -4.74
N PRO A 6 11.10 9.90 -3.44
CA PRO A 6 12.25 9.11 -3.05
C PRO A 6 12.05 7.65 -3.49
N ASP A 7 13.10 7.05 -4.06
CA ASP A 7 13.12 5.69 -4.65
C ASP A 7 12.63 4.59 -3.68
N ASP A 8 12.61 4.89 -2.39
CA ASP A 8 12.11 4.03 -1.32
C ASP A 8 10.58 3.86 -1.39
N ILE A 9 9.81 4.90 -1.75
CA ILE A 9 8.34 4.82 -1.90
C ILE A 9 7.94 3.83 -2.99
N VAL A 10 8.61 3.86 -4.14
CA VAL A 10 8.30 2.95 -5.25
C VAL A 10 8.60 1.50 -4.85
N LYS A 11 9.74 1.26 -4.19
CA LYS A 11 10.11 -0.08 -3.69
C LYS A 11 9.12 -0.59 -2.66
N ASP A 12 8.64 0.28 -1.77
CA ASP A 12 7.64 -0.05 -0.77
C ASP A 12 6.32 -0.44 -1.45
N LEU A 13 5.85 0.33 -2.42
CA LEU A 13 4.63 0.01 -3.18
C LEU A 13 4.73 -1.31 -3.95
N GLU A 14 5.87 -1.60 -4.58
CA GLU A 14 6.11 -2.89 -5.22
C GLU A 14 6.07 -4.04 -4.20
N LYS A 15 6.66 -3.84 -3.01
CA LYS A 15 6.62 -4.83 -1.93
C LYS A 15 5.18 -5.03 -1.43
N ALA A 16 4.44 -3.96 -1.19
CA ALA A 16 3.03 -4.01 -0.80
C ALA A 16 2.19 -4.77 -1.84
N CYS A 17 2.45 -4.53 -3.12
CA CYS A 17 1.80 -5.24 -4.21
C CYS A 17 2.09 -6.75 -4.16
N ARG A 18 3.36 -7.13 -3.97
CA ARG A 18 3.77 -8.55 -3.88
C ARG A 18 3.13 -9.29 -2.70
N LEU A 19 2.89 -8.60 -1.59
CA LEU A 19 2.21 -9.17 -0.41
C LEU A 19 0.74 -9.55 -0.72
N HIS A 20 0.08 -8.84 -1.64
CA HIS A 20 -1.32 -9.06 -2.01
C HIS A 20 -1.52 -9.65 -3.42
N GLU A 21 -0.45 -9.86 -4.21
CA GLU A 21 -0.52 -10.37 -5.58
C GLU A 21 -0.88 -11.86 -5.69
N ARG A 22 -0.64 -12.63 -4.63
CA ARG A 22 -1.05 -14.05 -4.59
C ARG A 22 -2.54 -14.10 -4.28
N ALA A 23 -3.26 -15.01 -4.94
CA ALA A 23 -4.72 -15.16 -4.85
C ALA A 23 -5.26 -15.23 -3.41
N VAL A 24 -4.39 -15.53 -2.45
CA VAL A 24 -4.68 -15.61 -1.03
C VAL A 24 -3.52 -14.94 -0.28
N SER A 25 -3.79 -13.84 0.41
CA SER A 25 -2.85 -13.19 1.33
C SER A 25 -3.19 -13.65 2.76
N ASP A 26 -2.22 -14.18 3.51
CA ASP A 26 -2.43 -14.62 4.89
C ASP A 26 -2.34 -13.48 5.91
N TYR A 27 -2.70 -13.77 7.16
CA TYR A 27 -2.68 -12.80 8.24
C TYR A 27 -1.32 -12.11 8.43
N ALA A 28 -0.20 -12.84 8.30
CA ALA A 28 1.13 -12.28 8.46
C ALA A 28 1.47 -11.34 7.30
N GLN A 29 1.10 -11.71 6.07
CA GLN A 29 1.26 -10.87 4.89
C GLN A 29 0.40 -9.60 4.98
N CYS A 30 -0.83 -9.69 5.49
CA CYS A 30 -1.68 -8.53 5.73
C CYS A 30 -1.12 -7.60 6.82
N GLN A 31 -0.56 -8.14 7.90
CA GLN A 31 0.11 -7.31 8.90
C GLN A 31 1.32 -6.59 8.34
N GLU A 32 2.17 -7.29 7.58
CA GLU A 32 3.34 -6.67 6.96
C GLU A 32 2.93 -5.58 5.96
N PHE A 33 1.88 -5.85 5.19
CA PHE A 33 1.28 -4.89 4.27
C PHE A 33 0.76 -3.65 5.00
N SER A 34 -0.07 -3.83 6.03
CA SER A 34 -0.61 -2.72 6.81
C SER A 34 0.51 -1.87 7.41
N ARG A 35 1.56 -2.50 7.97
CA ARG A 35 2.70 -1.74 8.52
C ARG A 35 3.40 -0.90 7.46
N LEU A 36 3.66 -1.48 6.29
CA LEU A 36 4.33 -0.79 5.20
C LEU A 36 3.47 0.36 4.63
N MET A 37 2.18 0.12 4.43
CA MET A 37 1.28 1.16 3.91
C MET A 37 1.03 2.27 4.94
N SER A 38 0.99 1.97 6.24
CA SER A 38 0.91 2.99 7.29
C SER A 38 2.17 3.86 7.39
N ASP A 39 3.36 3.28 7.20
CA ASP A 39 4.61 4.06 7.11
C ASP A 39 4.60 4.99 5.89
N LEU A 40 4.17 4.47 4.74
CA LEU A 40 4.03 5.26 3.52
C LEU A 40 3.01 6.40 3.70
N LEU A 41 1.89 6.14 4.38
CA LEU A 41 0.88 7.15 4.68
C LEU A 41 1.50 8.34 5.43
N ALA A 42 2.21 8.07 6.52
CA ALA A 42 2.86 9.10 7.33
C ALA A 42 3.86 9.92 6.51
N ARG A 43 4.69 9.26 5.68
CA ARG A 43 5.66 9.93 4.80
C ARG A 43 5.00 10.82 3.74
N LEU A 44 3.85 10.40 3.19
CA LEU A 44 3.09 11.21 2.24
C LEU A 44 2.44 12.42 2.93
N GLU A 45 1.92 12.26 4.15
CA GLU A 45 1.36 13.35 4.96
C GLU A 45 2.44 14.37 5.34
N ASP A 46 3.61 13.92 5.79
CA ASP A 46 4.77 14.76 6.11
C ASP A 46 5.27 15.55 4.89
N ALA A 47 5.17 14.97 3.69
CA ALA A 47 5.51 15.62 2.43
C ALA A 47 4.38 16.51 1.86
N GLY A 48 3.25 16.65 2.57
CA GLY A 48 2.08 17.43 2.12
C GLY A 48 1.32 16.81 0.94
N GLN A 49 1.58 15.55 0.61
CA GLN A 49 0.96 14.81 -0.49
C GLN A 49 -0.40 14.21 -0.08
N PHE A 50 -1.30 15.03 0.47
CA PHE A 50 -2.56 14.57 1.08
C PHE A 50 -3.47 13.79 0.10
N HIS A 51 -3.48 14.14 -1.18
CA HIS A 51 -4.24 13.39 -2.19
C HIS A 51 -3.75 11.94 -2.38
N LEU A 52 -2.44 11.71 -2.23
CA LEU A 52 -1.87 10.36 -2.30
C LEU A 52 -2.03 9.63 -0.96
N ALA A 53 -1.94 10.36 0.16
CA ALA A 53 -2.24 9.85 1.50
C ALA A 53 -3.67 9.31 1.60
N ASP A 54 -4.68 10.03 1.10
CA ASP A 54 -6.08 9.58 1.07
C ASP A 54 -6.24 8.25 0.32
N LYS A 55 -5.55 8.08 -0.82
CA LYS A 55 -5.56 6.81 -1.56
C LYS A 55 -4.94 5.67 -0.76
N VAL A 56 -3.90 5.94 0.03
CA VAL A 56 -3.31 4.95 0.92
C VAL A 56 -4.28 4.56 2.04
N MET A 57 -5.01 5.54 2.61
CA MET A 57 -6.06 5.28 3.59
C MET A 57 -7.16 4.37 3.02
N ASP A 58 -7.66 4.65 1.81
CA ASP A 58 -8.66 3.80 1.15
C ASP A 58 -8.19 2.35 1.01
N ILE A 59 -6.92 2.16 0.61
CA ILE A 59 -6.30 0.84 0.46
C ILE A 59 -6.21 0.11 1.81
N LEU A 60 -5.83 0.83 2.87
CA LEU A 60 -5.75 0.29 4.23
C LEU A 60 -7.13 -0.16 4.75
N LEU A 61 -8.19 0.57 4.42
CA LEU A 61 -9.57 0.21 4.79
C LEU A 61 -10.05 -1.09 4.11
N ASP A 62 -9.54 -1.38 2.91
CA ASP A 62 -9.83 -2.63 2.21
C ASP A 62 -9.08 -3.85 2.77
N CYS A 63 -7.92 -3.65 3.39
CA CYS A 63 -7.15 -4.72 4.03
C CYS A 63 -7.39 -4.77 5.54
N ASN A 64 -8.33 -5.61 5.98
CA ASN A 64 -8.60 -5.84 7.41
C ASN A 64 -8.07 -7.20 7.88
N PRO A 65 -6.83 -7.29 8.43
CA PRO A 65 -6.23 -8.54 8.86
C PRO A 65 -7.01 -9.19 10.01
N LYS A 66 -7.63 -10.34 9.76
CA LYS A 66 -8.30 -11.17 10.77
C LYS A 66 -7.45 -12.39 11.09
N THR A 67 -7.19 -12.62 12.37
CA THR A 67 -6.40 -13.77 12.84
C THR A 67 -7.04 -15.08 12.36
N GLY A 68 -6.25 -15.93 11.70
CA GLY A 68 -6.72 -17.23 11.19
C GLY A 68 -7.52 -17.19 9.89
N ALA A 69 -7.61 -16.02 9.23
CA ALA A 69 -8.28 -15.87 7.95
C ALA A 69 -7.33 -15.28 6.89
N HIS A 70 -7.68 -15.51 5.63
CA HIS A 70 -7.06 -14.87 4.49
C HIS A 70 -7.77 -13.56 4.13
N CYS A 71 -7.09 -12.68 3.39
CA CYS A 71 -7.71 -11.46 2.89
C CYS A 71 -8.66 -11.76 1.74
N ASP A 72 -9.96 -11.61 1.98
CA ASP A 72 -11.02 -11.77 0.97
C ASP A 72 -10.92 -10.74 -0.17
N LYS A 73 -10.20 -9.64 0.07
CA LYS A 73 -9.98 -8.54 -0.88
C LYS A 73 -8.55 -8.49 -1.44
N SER A 74 -7.79 -9.59 -1.35
CA SER A 74 -6.39 -9.65 -1.76
C SER A 74 -6.13 -9.04 -3.15
N SER A 75 -6.93 -9.45 -4.13
CA SER A 75 -6.85 -9.00 -5.52
C SER A 75 -7.22 -7.52 -5.72
N VAL A 76 -8.22 -7.02 -4.97
CA VAL A 76 -8.66 -5.62 -5.01
C VAL A 76 -7.56 -4.72 -4.46
N VAL A 77 -7.00 -5.08 -3.30
CA VAL A 77 -5.89 -4.37 -2.66
C VAL A 77 -4.66 -4.35 -3.57
N ALA A 78 -4.28 -5.49 -4.15
CA ALA A 78 -3.15 -5.55 -5.10
C ALA A 78 -3.36 -4.64 -6.31
N GLN A 79 -4.57 -4.60 -6.87
CA GLN A 79 -4.86 -3.72 -8.01
C GLN A 79 -4.82 -2.23 -7.61
N ALA A 80 -5.33 -1.89 -6.43
CA ALA A 80 -5.31 -0.51 -5.93
C ALA A 80 -3.88 -0.03 -5.68
N VAL A 81 -3.02 -0.87 -5.10
CA VAL A 81 -1.58 -0.57 -4.92
C VAL A 81 -0.88 -0.40 -6.28
N LYS A 82 -1.17 -1.25 -7.28
CA LYS A 82 -0.64 -1.08 -8.64
C LYS A 82 -1.06 0.24 -9.28
N LYS A 83 -2.29 0.67 -9.07
CA LYS A 83 -2.78 1.98 -9.55
C LYS A 83 -2.07 3.12 -8.83
N LEU A 84 -1.87 3.01 -7.51
CA LEU A 84 -1.14 3.98 -6.73
C LEU A 84 0.31 4.11 -7.21
N ALA A 85 1.02 3.01 -7.44
CA ALA A 85 2.40 3.00 -7.93
C ALA A 85 2.60 3.77 -9.24
N ARG A 86 1.60 3.76 -10.14
CA ARG A 86 1.66 4.51 -11.41
C ARG A 86 1.72 6.04 -11.20
N HIS A 87 1.20 6.56 -10.10
CA HIS A 87 1.32 7.98 -9.77
C HIS A 87 2.76 8.40 -9.46
N PHE A 88 3.65 7.44 -9.19
CA PHE A 88 5.04 7.69 -8.84
C PHE A 88 6.03 7.34 -9.95
N SER A 89 5.54 6.80 -11.09
CA SER A 89 6.37 6.36 -12.23
C SER A 89 6.30 7.31 -13.44
N THR A 90 5.78 8.53 -13.26
CA THR A 90 5.65 9.56 -14.32
C THR A 90 6.46 10.79 -13.93
#